data_AF-A0A954DAU7-F1
#
_entry.id   AF-A0A954DAU7-F1
#
_cell.length_a   1.000
_cell.length_b   1.000
_cell.length_c   1.000
_cell.angle_alpha   90.00
_cell.angle_beta   90.00
_cell.angle_gamma   90.00
#
_symmetry.space_group_name_H-M   'P 1'
#
loop_
_entity.id
_entity.type
_entity.pdbx_description
1 polymer ?
#
loop_
_entity_poly.entity_id
_entity_poly.type
_entity_poly.pdbx_seq_one_letter_code
_entity_poly.pdbx_strand_id
1 'polypeptide(L)'
;MALMRLCIKVGGALVETTEGRARLAAMLRRAITRGEECILVHGGGKQIAEVATRLGLEERRHEGLRITDAATARVVTWVLAGEVNKGIVAALVTSGIQAIGICGADLGFFTPTRKTSDVDLGYVGTLTPN
;
A
#
# COMPACT_ATOMS: atom_id res chain seq x y z
N MET A 1 6.09 7.94 -30.22
CA MET A 1 4.82 7.86 -29.46
C MET A 1 5.14 8.24 -28.02
N ALA A 2 4.36 9.12 -27.38
CA ALA A 2 4.61 9.49 -25.99
C ALA A 2 4.27 8.30 -25.08
N LEU A 3 5.16 7.99 -24.14
CA LEU A 3 5.02 6.92 -23.17
C LEU A 3 3.90 7.29 -22.17
N MET A 4 2.85 6.47 -22.07
CA MET A 4 1.74 6.72 -21.15
C MET A 4 1.98 5.99 -19.83
N ARG A 5 1.95 6.74 -18.72
CA ARG A 5 2.10 6.20 -17.35
C ARG A 5 0.76 6.14 -16.65
N LEU A 6 0.44 5.00 -16.06
CA LEU A 6 -0.79 4.79 -15.28
C LEU A 6 -0.44 4.60 -13.80
N CYS A 7 -0.83 5.56 -12.96
CA CYS A 7 -0.81 5.38 -11.51
C CYS A 7 -2.17 4.84 -11.03
N ILE A 8 -2.17 3.64 -10.48
CA ILE A 8 -3.38 2.89 -10.12
C ILE A 8 -3.40 2.69 -8.61
N LYS A 9 -4.38 3.29 -7.93
CA LYS A 9 -4.64 3.02 -6.52
C LYS A 9 -5.58 1.83 -6.39
N VAL A 10 -5.14 0.80 -5.69
CA VAL A 10 -5.95 -0.38 -5.38
C VAL A 10 -6.38 -0.37 -3.92
N GLY A 11 -7.68 -0.57 -3.70
CA GLY A 11 -8.26 -0.74 -2.37
C GLY A 11 -7.86 -2.10 -1.77
N GLY A 12 -7.73 -2.16 -0.44
CA GLY A 12 -7.29 -3.38 0.27
C GLY A 12 -8.12 -4.61 -0.11
N ALA A 13 -9.44 -4.47 -0.18
CA ALA A 13 -10.38 -5.55 -0.51
C ALA A 13 -10.05 -6.32 -1.80
N LEU A 14 -9.50 -5.65 -2.83
CA LEU A 14 -9.17 -6.31 -4.10
C LEU A 14 -7.91 -7.19 -3.99
N VAL A 15 -6.98 -6.86 -3.10
CA VAL A 15 -5.68 -7.54 -3.00
C VAL A 15 -5.64 -8.61 -1.91
N GLU A 16 -6.72 -8.77 -1.13
CA GLU A 16 -6.81 -9.77 -0.05
C GLU A 16 -7.00 -11.18 -0.60
N THR A 17 -7.71 -11.30 -1.72
CA THR A 17 -8.08 -12.60 -2.28
C THR A 17 -7.19 -12.98 -3.45
N THR A 18 -6.99 -14.28 -3.64
CA THR A 18 -6.29 -14.82 -4.82
C THR A 18 -6.99 -14.42 -6.11
N GLU A 19 -8.32 -14.45 -6.13
CA GLU A 19 -9.13 -14.05 -7.29
C GLU A 19 -8.99 -12.56 -7.62
N GLY A 20 -9.05 -11.68 -6.62
CA GLY A 20 -8.88 -10.25 -6.82
C GLY A 20 -7.48 -9.90 -7.32
N ARG A 21 -6.45 -10.59 -6.81
CA ARG A 21 -5.07 -10.48 -7.32
C ARG A 21 -4.92 -10.97 -8.76
N ALA A 22 -5.57 -12.09 -9.12
CA ALA A 22 -5.58 -12.58 -10.50
C ALA A 22 -6.26 -11.59 -11.46
N ARG A 23 -7.39 -11.00 -11.05
CA ARG A 23 -8.08 -9.96 -11.81
C ARG A 23 -7.22 -8.72 -12.01
N LEU A 24 -6.53 -8.28 -10.96
CA LEU A 24 -5.58 -7.17 -11.03
C LEU A 24 -4.45 -7.46 -12.03
N ALA A 25 -3.86 -8.66 -11.98
CA ALA A 25 -2.82 -9.08 -12.91
C ALA A 25 -3.32 -9.07 -14.36
N ALA A 26 -4.53 -9.56 -14.62
CA ALA A 26 -5.14 -9.53 -15.96
C ALA A 26 -5.35 -8.09 -16.47
N MET A 27 -5.78 -7.17 -15.61
CA MET A 27 -5.92 -5.75 -15.96
C MET A 27 -4.57 -5.11 -16.30
N LEU A 28 -3.56 -5.32 -15.45
CA LEU A 28 -2.21 -4.79 -15.68
C LEU A 28 -1.57 -5.37 -16.94
N ARG A 29 -1.79 -6.66 -17.22
CA ARG A 29 -1.32 -7.29 -18.46
C ARG A 29 -1.85 -6.56 -19.69
N ARG A 30 -3.16 -6.26 -19.71
CA ARG A 30 -3.77 -5.53 -20.84
C ARG A 30 -3.18 -4.14 -21.02
N ALA A 31 -2.91 -3.43 -19.92
CA ALA A 31 -2.26 -2.11 -19.95
C ALA A 31 -0.84 -2.20 -20.54
N ILE A 32 -0.04 -3.13 -20.03
CA ILE A 32 1.34 -3.36 -20.49
C ILE A 32 1.37 -3.74 -21.98
N THR A 33 0.44 -4.59 -22.45
CA THR A 33 0.33 -4.95 -23.87
C THR A 33 0.00 -3.76 -24.78
N ARG A 34 -0.66 -2.71 -24.26
CA ARG A 34 -0.87 -1.45 -24.98
C ARG A 34 0.34 -0.50 -24.93
N GLY A 35 1.43 -0.89 -24.26
CA GLY A 35 2.63 -0.08 -24.11
C GLY A 35 2.58 0.91 -22.94
N GLU A 36 1.70 0.69 -21.95
CA GLU A 36 1.55 1.56 -20.78
C GLU A 36 2.50 1.15 -19.64
N GLU A 37 3.17 2.12 -19.02
CA GLU A 37 3.96 1.90 -17.81
C GLU A 37 3.05 2.01 -16.57
N CYS A 38 2.94 0.94 -15.79
CA CYS A 38 2.03 0.91 -14.65
C CYS A 38 2.76 1.10 -13.32
N ILE A 39 2.27 2.04 -12.51
CA ILE A 39 2.62 2.22 -11.09
C ILE A 39 1.42 1.81 -10.26
N LEU A 40 1.62 0.91 -9.31
CA LEU A 40 0.57 0.42 -8.43
C LEU A 40 0.77 0.93 -7.00
N VAL A 41 -0.27 1.53 -6.42
CA VAL A 41 -0.30 1.94 -5.02
C VAL A 41 -1.37 1.12 -4.31
N HIS A 42 -1.08 0.52 -3.16
CA HIS A 42 -2.05 -0.28 -2.40
C HIS A 42 -2.26 0.25 -0.99
N GLY A 43 -3.38 -0.15 -0.38
CA GLY A 43 -3.59 -0.01 1.07
C GLY A 43 -3.53 -1.38 1.75
N GLY A 44 -4.09 -1.47 2.95
CA GLY A 44 -4.21 -2.74 3.70
C GLY A 44 -4.84 -2.55 5.07
N GLY A 45 -5.82 -1.64 5.18
CA GLY A 45 -6.35 -1.21 6.48
C GLY A 45 -6.94 -2.35 7.32
N LYS A 46 -7.57 -3.34 6.65
CA LYS A 46 -8.16 -4.51 7.29
C LYS A 46 -7.09 -5.47 7.81
N GLN A 47 -6.06 -5.77 7.01
CA GLN A 47 -4.93 -6.62 7.43
C GLN A 47 -4.18 -6.01 8.60
N ILE A 48 -4.00 -4.68 8.60
CA ILE A 48 -3.41 -3.95 9.73
C ILE A 48 -4.24 -4.18 10.98
N ALA A 49 -5.57 -4.02 10.90
CA ALA A 49 -6.47 -4.21 12.03
C ALA A 49 -6.45 -5.66 12.56
N GLU A 50 -6.45 -6.64 11.66
CA GLU A 50 -6.39 -8.06 12.02
C GLU A 50 -5.10 -8.40 12.78
N VAL A 51 -3.93 -7.97 12.28
CA VAL A 51 -2.64 -8.22 12.93
C VAL A 51 -2.52 -7.43 14.23
N ALA A 52 -2.94 -6.17 14.26
CA ALA A 52 -2.91 -5.34 15.47
C ALA A 52 -3.77 -5.96 16.60
N THR A 53 -4.98 -6.41 16.28
CA THR A 53 -5.89 -7.06 17.23
C THR A 53 -5.27 -8.34 17.82
N ARG A 54 -4.63 -9.17 16.99
CA ARG A 54 -3.93 -10.39 17.43
C ARG A 54 -2.76 -10.10 18.37
N LEU A 55 -2.18 -8.90 18.28
CA LEU A 55 -1.09 -8.44 19.15
C LEU A 55 -1.60 -7.64 20.37
N GLY A 56 -2.92 -7.55 20.56
CA GLY A 56 -3.53 -6.81 21.67
C GLY A 56 -3.41 -5.29 21.54
N LEU A 57 -3.20 -4.76 20.33
CA LEU A 57 -3.16 -3.32 20.07
C LEU A 57 -4.56 -2.82 19.72
N GLU A 58 -5.07 -1.88 20.51
CA GLU A 58 -6.38 -1.27 20.28
C GLU A 58 -6.35 -0.28 19.11
N GLU A 59 -7.31 -0.42 18.19
CA GLU A 59 -7.49 0.52 17.09
C GLU A 59 -8.22 1.78 17.57
N ARG A 60 -7.55 2.92 17.43
CA ARG A 60 -8.15 4.24 17.65
C ARG A 60 -8.13 5.05 16.36
N ARG A 61 -9.19 5.82 16.13
CA ARG A 61 -9.34 6.67 14.95
C ARG A 61 -9.81 8.06 15.30
N HIS A 62 -9.41 9.02 14.48
CA HIS A 62 -9.89 10.39 14.49
C HIS A 62 -10.08 10.85 13.05
N GLU A 63 -11.28 11.33 12.71
CA GLU A 63 -11.63 11.79 11.35
C GLU A 63 -11.24 10.79 10.23
N GLY A 64 -11.46 9.50 10.47
CA GLY A 64 -11.14 8.44 9.51
C GLY A 64 -9.67 8.03 9.46
N LEU A 65 -8.77 8.78 10.11
CA LEU A 65 -7.34 8.43 10.24
C LEU A 65 -7.11 7.54 11.46
N ARG A 66 -6.15 6.63 11.35
CA ARG A 66 -5.69 5.80 12.47
C ARG A 66 -4.75 6.62 13.35
N ILE A 67 -5.06 6.74 14.63
CA ILE A 67 -4.08 7.21 15.62
C ILE A 67 -3.01 6.13 15.71
N THR A 68 -1.79 6.48 15.34
CA THR A 68 -0.71 5.51 15.07
C THR A 68 0.45 5.78 16.02
N ASP A 69 0.48 5.09 17.15
CA ASP A 69 1.66 5.10 18.04
C ASP A 69 2.82 4.28 17.48
N ALA A 70 3.94 4.21 18.22
CA ALA A 70 5.14 3.52 17.75
C ALA A 70 4.92 2.01 17.54
N ALA A 71 4.11 1.37 18.38
CA ALA A 71 3.81 -0.06 18.23
C ALA A 71 2.94 -0.30 16.99
N THR A 72 1.92 0.52 16.81
CA THR A 72 1.02 0.49 15.66
C THR A 72 1.77 0.79 14.36
N ALA A 73 2.70 1.76 14.36
CA ALA A 73 3.53 2.10 13.20
C ALA A 73 4.35 0.90 12.73
N ARG A 74 4.95 0.13 13.65
CA ARG A 74 5.67 -1.11 13.30
C ARG A 74 4.77 -2.12 12.62
N VAL A 75 3.56 -2.35 13.15
CA VAL A 75 2.58 -3.26 12.55
C VAL A 75 2.17 -2.79 11.16
N VAL A 76 1.90 -1.49 10.98
CA VAL A 76 1.59 -0.91 9.67
C VAL A 76 2.71 -1.21 8.67
N THR A 77 3.97 -1.00 9.03
CA THR A 77 5.12 -1.32 8.17
C THR A 77 5.20 -2.80 7.84
N TRP A 78 5.11 -3.69 8.84
CA TRP A 78 5.19 -5.14 8.63
C TRP A 78 4.11 -5.65 7.68
N VAL A 79 2.87 -5.22 7.89
CA VAL A 79 1.73 -5.67 7.10
C VAL A 79 1.78 -5.09 5.69
N LEU A 80 1.96 -3.77 5.55
CA LEU A 80 1.91 -3.15 4.23
C LEU A 80 3.12 -3.53 3.38
N ALA A 81 4.35 -3.38 3.88
CA ALA A 81 5.56 -3.62 3.10
C ALA A 81 5.93 -5.11 3.00
N GLY A 82 5.56 -5.90 4.00
CA GLY A 82 5.76 -7.35 4.01
C GLY A 82 4.60 -8.08 3.36
N GLU A 83 3.57 -8.37 4.14
CA GLU A 83 2.49 -9.29 3.74
C GLU A 83 1.74 -8.85 2.47
N VAL A 84 1.19 -7.63 2.47
CA VAL A 84 0.33 -7.17 1.38
C VAL A 84 1.16 -6.89 0.12
N ASN A 85 2.23 -6.12 0.24
CA ASN A 85 3.08 -5.76 -0.90
C ASN A 85 3.68 -7.00 -1.57
N LYS A 86 4.27 -7.92 -0.79
CA LYS A 86 4.88 -9.12 -1.36
C LYS A 86 3.84 -10.11 -1.87
N GLY A 87 2.66 -10.18 -1.27
CA GLY A 87 1.54 -10.95 -1.81
C GLY A 87 1.08 -10.47 -3.19
N ILE A 88 1.04 -9.15 -3.41
CA ILE A 88 0.75 -8.57 -4.74
C ILE A 88 1.87 -8.91 -5.73
N VAL A 89 3.13 -8.65 -5.36
CA VAL A 89 4.28 -8.94 -6.24
C VAL A 89 4.32 -10.40 -6.65
N ALA A 90 4.14 -11.34 -5.70
CA ALA A 90 4.12 -12.77 -5.97
C ALA A 90 3.03 -13.15 -6.99
N ALA A 91 1.83 -12.56 -6.86
CA ALA A 91 0.73 -12.82 -7.79
C ALA A 91 1.03 -12.28 -9.20
N LEU A 92 1.62 -11.08 -9.30
CA LEU A 92 2.01 -10.50 -10.59
C LEU A 92 3.11 -11.31 -11.27
N VAL A 93 4.16 -11.69 -10.53
CA VAL A 93 5.28 -12.50 -11.04
C VAL A 93 4.80 -13.88 -11.49
N THR A 94 3.95 -14.54 -10.69
CA THR A 94 3.34 -15.84 -11.08
C THR A 94 2.47 -15.72 -12.33
N SER A 95 1.89 -14.54 -12.56
CA SER A 95 1.14 -14.23 -13.78
C SER A 95 2.04 -13.83 -14.95
N GLY A 96 3.37 -13.90 -14.80
CA GLY A 96 4.39 -13.56 -15.80
C GLY A 96 4.66 -12.07 -15.97
N ILE A 97 4.25 -11.22 -15.01
CA ILE A 97 4.50 -9.77 -15.03
C ILE A 97 5.73 -9.50 -14.18
N GLN A 98 6.73 -8.83 -14.76
CA GLN A 98 7.87 -8.34 -13.98
C GLN A 98 7.40 -7.23 -13.05
N ALA A 99 7.57 -7.42 -11.74
CA ALA A 99 7.12 -6.47 -10.73
C ALA A 99 8.14 -6.40 -9.59
N ILE A 100 8.36 -5.19 -9.08
CA ILE A 100 9.11 -4.92 -7.86
C ILE A 100 8.20 -4.16 -6.90
N GLY A 101 8.18 -4.60 -5.64
CA GLY A 101 7.40 -3.96 -4.58
C GLY A 101 8.31 -3.16 -3.67
N ILE A 102 8.09 -1.85 -3.63
CA ILE A 102 8.83 -0.88 -2.80
C ILE A 102 7.87 -0.18 -1.83
N CYS A 103 8.43 0.52 -0.85
CA CYS A 103 7.74 1.37 0.11
C CYS A 103 8.46 2.72 0.26
N GLY A 104 7.89 3.64 1.04
CA GLY A 104 8.43 5.00 1.17
C GLY A 104 9.81 5.10 1.83
N ALA A 105 10.30 4.02 2.47
CA ALA A 105 11.66 3.97 3.01
C ALA A 105 12.73 3.68 1.95
N ASP A 106 12.32 3.20 0.78
CA ASP A 106 13.26 2.82 -0.28
C ASP A 106 13.72 4.07 -1.04
N LEU A 107 15.04 4.22 -1.19
CA LEU A 107 15.71 5.22 -2.03
C LEU A 107 15.41 6.70 -1.71
N GLY A 108 14.73 6.99 -0.60
CA GLY A 108 14.50 8.36 -0.12
C GLY A 108 13.62 9.22 -1.03
N PHE A 109 12.73 8.61 -1.82
CA PHE A 109 11.88 9.33 -2.79
C PHE A 109 10.87 10.29 -2.17
N PHE A 110 10.55 10.10 -0.88
CA PHE A 110 9.56 10.89 -0.17
C PHE A 110 10.14 11.41 1.14
N THR A 111 9.93 12.69 1.42
CA THR A 111 10.18 13.27 2.74
C THR A 111 8.84 13.57 3.40
N PRO A 112 8.35 12.71 4.30
CA PRO A 112 7.09 12.97 4.99
C PRO A 112 7.26 14.06 6.05
N THR A 113 6.25 14.89 6.20
CA THR A 113 6.11 15.78 7.37
C THR A 113 5.03 15.22 8.28
N ARG A 114 5.17 15.36 9.59
CA ARG A 114 4.13 14.91 10.52
C ARG A 114 2.83 15.68 10.26
N LYS A 115 1.71 14.97 10.21
CA LYS A 115 0.40 15.58 10.00
C LYS A 115 -0.04 16.31 11.27
N THR A 116 -0.40 17.58 11.12
CA THR A 116 -1.01 18.38 12.19
C THR A 116 -2.53 18.19 12.20
N SER A 117 -3.10 18.05 13.38
CA SER A 117 -4.54 17.96 13.68
C SER A 117 -4.80 18.45 15.10
N ASP A 118 -6.08 18.57 15.47
CA ASP A 118 -6.57 18.88 16.82
C ASP A 118 -6.21 17.81 17.86
N VAL A 119 -5.99 16.57 17.43
CA VAL A 119 -5.46 15.47 18.28
C VAL A 119 -4.06 15.04 17.83
N ASP A 120 -3.33 14.39 18.74
CA ASP A 120 -2.08 13.70 18.39
C ASP A 120 -2.37 12.39 17.63
N LEU A 121 -2.11 12.40 16.32
CA LEU A 121 -2.22 11.22 15.46
C LEU A 121 -1.01 10.28 15.53
N GLY A 122 0.04 10.64 16.25
CA GLY A 122 1.30 9.93 16.35
C GLY A 122 2.11 10.00 15.05
N TYR A 123 2.45 8.84 14.50
CA TYR A 123 3.30 8.64 13.31
C TYR A 123 2.51 8.74 12.00
N VAL A 124 1.53 9.64 11.92
CA VAL A 124 0.80 9.93 10.68
C VAL A 124 1.47 11.11 9.97
N GLY A 125 1.77 10.94 8.69
CA GLY A 125 2.45 11.94 7.87
C GLY A 125 1.62 12.46 6.70
N THR A 126 2.02 13.63 6.19
CA THR A 126 1.58 14.20 4.92
C THR A 126 2.76 14.17 3.95
N LEU A 127 2.49 13.81 2.70
CA LEU A 127 3.44 14.00 1.61
C LEU A 127 3.12 15.31 0.90
N THR A 128 4.08 16.21 0.85
CA THR A 128 3.98 17.43 0.06
C THR A 128 4.63 17.15 -1.29
N PRO A 129 3.95 17.40 -2.43
CA PRO A 129 4.61 17.38 -3.73
C PRO A 129 5.77 18.37 -3.71
N ASN A 130 6.91 17.98 -4.29
CA ASN A 130 8.00 18.92 -4.60
C ASN A 130 7.56 19.90 -5.69
#